data_AF-A0A1F9QCZ3-F1
#
_entry.id   AF-A0A1F9QCZ3-F1
#
_cell.length_a   1.000
_cell.length_b   1.000
_cell.length_c   1.000
_cell.angle_alpha   90.00
_cell.angle_beta   90.00
_cell.angle_gamma   90.00
#
_symmetry.space_group_name_H-M   'P 1'
#
loop_
_entity.id
_entity.type
_entity.pdbx_description
1 polymer ?
#
loop_
_entity_poly.entity_id
_entity_poly.type
_entity_poly.pdbx_seq_one_letter_code
_entity_poly.pdbx_strand_id
1 'polypeptide(L)'
;VRTLPNVPHQQGGCMAPVNHLATNGVQVLIAGGMGMRPLMGFQQVGVQVFHGSDAPSVGHAVRAFLMGSLPAFSTEFTCGGGK
;
A
#
# COMPACT_ATOMS: atom_id res chain seq x y z
N VAL A 1 3.78 -7.09 -17.48
CA VAL A 1 3.90 -6.60 -16.09
C VAL A 1 5.14 -5.72 -16.00
N ARG A 2 5.07 -4.56 -15.35
CA ARG A 2 6.23 -3.71 -15.04
C ARG A 2 6.49 -3.79 -13.54
N THR A 3 7.76 -3.76 -13.13
CA THR A 3 8.14 -3.60 -11.73
C THR A 3 8.68 -2.18 -11.48
N LEU A 4 8.56 -1.72 -10.24
CA LEU A 4 9.13 -0.46 -9.77
C LEU A 4 10.02 -0.81 -8.58
N PRO A 5 11.34 -0.59 -8.65
CA PRO A 5 12.23 -0.87 -7.53
C PRO A 5 11.80 -0.10 -6.28
N ASN A 6 11.82 -0.76 -5.13
CA ASN A 6 11.45 -0.10 -3.88
C ASN A 6 12.50 0.96 -3.51
N VAL A 7 12.05 2.05 -2.88
CA VAL A 7 12.98 3.01 -2.27
C VAL A 7 13.66 2.37 -1.04
N PRO A 8 14.91 2.74 -0.71
CA PRO A 8 15.56 2.25 0.50
C PRO A 8 14.72 2.55 1.74
N HIS A 9 14.58 1.56 2.62
CA HIS A 9 13.96 1.78 3.92
C HIS A 9 14.91 2.61 4.79
N GLN A 10 14.42 3.75 5.28
CA GLN A 10 15.15 4.63 6.19
C GLN A 10 14.29 4.93 7.41
N GLN A 11 14.91 5.02 8.58
CA GLN A 11 14.20 5.35 9.81
C GLN A 11 13.54 6.74 9.68
N GLY A 12 12.24 6.83 9.96
CA GLY A 12 11.47 8.06 9.78
C GLY A 12 11.10 8.40 8.33
N GLY A 13 11.54 7.60 7.34
CA GLY A 13 11.31 7.79 5.91
C GLY A 13 9.91 7.45 5.39
N CYS A 14 8.87 7.54 6.22
CA CYS A 14 7.52 7.04 5.92
C CYS A 14 6.91 7.61 4.62
N MET A 15 7.24 8.85 4.26
CA MET A 15 6.69 9.52 3.08
C MET A 15 7.45 9.18 1.79
N ALA A 16 8.66 8.63 1.87
CA ALA A 16 9.42 8.23 0.68
C ALA A 16 8.66 7.24 -0.21
N PRO A 17 8.08 6.13 0.30
CA PRO A 17 7.27 5.22 -0.53
C PRO A 17 5.98 5.88 -1.02
N VAL A 18 5.33 6.74 -0.22
CA VAL A 18 4.11 7.45 -0.63
C VAL A 18 4.37 8.30 -1.87
N ASN A 19 5.38 9.17 -1.79
CA ASN A 19 5.73 10.07 -2.88
C ASN A 19 6.23 9.27 -4.10
N HIS A 20 7.04 8.24 -3.87
CA HIS A 20 7.58 7.42 -4.96
C HIS A 20 6.47 6.74 -5.77
N LEU A 21 5.46 6.15 -5.11
CA LEU A 21 4.33 5.53 -5.81
C LEU A 21 3.43 6.58 -6.47
N ALA A 22 3.12 7.68 -5.80
CA ALA A 22 2.26 8.74 -6.33
C ALA A 22 2.86 9.41 -7.58
N THR A 23 4.15 9.77 -7.55
CA THR A 23 4.84 10.36 -8.72
C THR A 23 4.96 9.37 -9.88
N ASN A 24 4.88 8.06 -9.62
CA ASN A 24 4.80 7.03 -10.66
C ASN A 24 3.37 6.76 -11.17
N GLY A 25 2.38 7.56 -10.76
CA GLY A 25 1.00 7.47 -11.25
C GLY A 25 0.20 6.30 -10.69
N VAL A 26 0.64 5.71 -9.57
CA VAL A 26 -0.13 4.69 -8.87
C VAL A 26 -1.42 5.32 -8.34
N GLN A 27 -2.56 4.68 -8.60
CA GLN A 27 -3.89 5.12 -8.15
C GLN A 27 -4.46 4.20 -7.06
N VAL A 28 -4.02 2.94 -7.05
CA VAL A 28 -4.47 1.89 -6.14
C VAL A 28 -3.25 1.16 -5.59
N LEU A 29 -3.24 0.94 -4.28
CA LEU A 29 -2.25 0.16 -3.56
C LEU A 29 -2.92 -1.00 -2.83
N ILE A 30 -2.42 -2.21 -3.02
CA ILE A 30 -2.81 -3.38 -2.21
C ILE A 30 -1.68 -3.65 -1.24
N ALA A 31 -1.98 -3.65 0.06
CA ALA A 31 -0.98 -3.84 1.11
C ALA A 31 -1.46 -4.84 2.17
N GLY A 32 -0.53 -5.56 2.80
CA GLY A 32 -0.84 -6.43 3.94
C GLY A 32 -0.81 -5.71 5.29
N GLY A 33 -0.01 -4.64 5.40
CA GLY A 33 0.11 -3.86 6.62
C GLY A 33 0.92 -2.59 6.35
N MET A 34 0.61 -1.49 7.03
CA MET A 34 1.43 -0.27 6.99
C MET A 34 1.23 0.58 8.23
N GLY A 35 2.17 1.47 8.53
CA GLY A 35 1.98 2.44 9.61
C GLY A 35 0.88 3.47 9.33
N MET A 36 0.41 4.15 10.38
CA MET A 36 -0.56 5.25 10.26
C MET A 36 -0.07 6.38 9.35
N ARG A 37 1.22 6.77 9.46
CA ARG A 37 1.81 7.86 8.68
C ARG A 37 1.75 7.61 7.16
N PRO A 38 2.20 6.47 6.61
CA PRO A 38 2.05 6.21 5.18
C PRO A 38 0.58 6.07 4.76
N LEU A 39 -0.32 5.51 5.60
CA LEU A 39 -1.75 5.44 5.28
C LEU A 39 -2.35 6.84 5.04
N MET A 40 -2.12 7.77 5.97
CA MET A 40 -2.57 9.16 5.82
C MET A 40 -1.94 9.82 4.60
N GLY A 41 -0.65 9.56 4.33
CA GLY A 41 0.05 10.05 3.16
C GLY A 41 -0.62 9.62 1.85
N PHE A 42 -0.95 8.33 1.69
CA PHE A 42 -1.64 7.82 0.51
C PHE A 42 -3.03 8.45 0.31
N GLN A 43 -3.80 8.59 1.39
CA GLN A 43 -5.11 9.25 1.35
C GLN A 43 -4.99 10.71 0.89
N GLN A 44 -3.99 11.46 1.37
CA GLN A 44 -3.75 12.85 0.98
C GLN A 44 -3.41 13.01 -0.50
N VAL A 45 -2.69 12.06 -1.08
CA VAL A 45 -2.32 12.08 -2.51
C VAL A 45 -3.33 11.36 -3.42
N GLY A 46 -4.46 10.92 -2.87
CA GLY A 46 -5.54 10.30 -3.63
C GLY A 46 -5.28 8.84 -4.06
N VAL A 47 -4.30 8.16 -3.44
CA VAL A 47 -4.08 6.73 -3.67
C VAL A 47 -5.02 5.93 -2.79
N GLN A 48 -5.89 5.15 -3.42
CA GLN A 48 -6.79 4.24 -2.71
C GLN A 48 -6.00 3.03 -2.23
N VAL A 49 -6.19 2.65 -0.97
CA VAL A 49 -5.47 1.52 -0.38
C VAL A 49 -6.46 0.41 -0.04
N PHE A 50 -6.11 -0.83 -0.34
CA PHE A 50 -6.88 -2.04 -0.06
C PHE A 50 -6.05 -3.03 0.75
N HIS A 51 -6.69 -3.73 1.67
CA HIS A 51 -6.04 -4.75 2.49
C HIS A 51 -6.08 -6.10 1.79
N GLY A 52 -4.91 -6.69 1.53
CA GLY A 52 -4.75 -7.90 0.72
C GLY A 52 -3.93 -9.01 1.39
N SER A 53 -3.85 -9.03 2.73
CA SER A 53 -2.98 -9.96 3.49
C SER A 53 -3.20 -11.43 3.21
N ASP A 54 -4.42 -11.83 2.83
CA ASP A 54 -4.76 -13.24 2.62
C ASP A 54 -4.46 -13.73 1.20
N ALA A 55 -3.97 -12.87 0.31
CA ALA A 55 -3.67 -13.24 -1.06
C ALA A 55 -2.32 -14.00 -1.15
N PRO A 56 -2.30 -15.26 -1.60
CA PRO A 56 -1.06 -16.06 -1.65
C PRO A 56 -0.08 -15.63 -2.76
N SER A 57 -0.51 -14.73 -3.66
CA SER A 57 0.37 -14.17 -4.69
C SER A 57 -0.16 -12.83 -5.21
N VAL A 58 0.68 -12.09 -5.94
CA VAL A 58 0.30 -10.84 -6.63
C VAL A 58 -0.90 -11.08 -7.55
N GLY A 59 -0.93 -12.19 -8.28
CA GLY A 59 -2.05 -12.52 -9.17
C GLY A 59 -3.37 -12.72 -8.43
N HIS A 60 -3.35 -13.34 -7.25
CA HIS A 60 -4.54 -13.49 -6.42
C HIS A 60 -5.03 -12.14 -5.87
N ALA A 61 -4.11 -11.29 -5.40
CA ALA A 61 -4.43 -9.96 -4.91
C ALA A 61 -5.10 -9.10 -5.99
N VAL A 62 -4.53 -9.09 -7.21
CA VAL A 62 -5.09 -8.34 -8.34
C VAL A 62 -6.48 -8.88 -8.73
N ARG A 63 -6.67 -10.21 -8.78
CA ARG A 63 -7.99 -10.79 -9.06
C ARG A 63 -9.03 -10.40 -7.99
N ALA A 64 -8.68 -10.49 -6.71
CA ALA A 64 -9.57 -10.10 -5.62
C ALA A 64 -9.96 -8.61 -5.70
N PHE A 65 -9.00 -7.73 -6.02
CA PHE A 65 -9.28 -6.32 -6.25
C PHE A 65 -10.24 -6.10 -7.42
N LEU A 66 -10.00 -6.75 -8.57
CA LEU A 66 -10.87 -6.64 -9.75
C LEU A 66 -12.28 -7.18 -9.51
N MET A 67 -12.44 -8.14 -8.60
CA MET A 67 -13.76 -8.64 -8.17
C MET A 67 -14.43 -7.76 -7.11
N GLY A 68 -13.77 -6.70 -6.65
CA GLY A 68 -14.28 -5.84 -5.57
C GLY A 68 -14.34 -6.53 -4.21
N SER A 69 -13.58 -7.62 -4.02
CA SER A 69 -13.64 -8.44 -2.80
C SER A 69 -12.61 -8.05 -1.74
N LEU A 70 -11.71 -7.11 -2.04
CA LEU A 70 -10.77 -6.60 -1.05
C LEU A 70 -11.40 -5.47 -0.22
N PRO A 71 -11.30 -5.50 1.11
CA PRO A 71 -11.74 -4.39 1.93
C PRO A 71 -10.84 -3.17 1.71
N ALA A 72 -11.42 -1.97 1.81
CA ALA A 72 -10.65 -0.74 1.88
C ALA A 72 -9.71 -0.80 3.10
N PHE A 73 -8.51 -0.25 2.95
CA PHE A 73 -7.53 -0.23 4.02
C PHE A 73 -7.87 0.87 5.03
N SER A 74 -7.96 0.46 6.29
CA SER A 74 -8.41 1.26 7.43
C SER A 74 -7.42 1.14 8.59
N THR A 75 -7.68 1.85 9.68
CA THR A 75 -6.75 1.97 10.80
C THR A 75 -6.50 0.64 11.52
N GLU A 76 -7.43 -0.31 11.48
CA GLU A 76 -7.29 -1.66 12.06
C GLU A 76 -6.24 -2.52 11.35
N PHE A 77 -5.90 -2.22 10.10
CA PHE A 77 -4.84 -2.91 9.37
C PHE A 77 -3.48 -2.20 9.53
N THR A 78 -3.42 -1.14 10.35
CA THR A 78 -2.16 -0.45 10.58
C THR A 78 -1.26 -1.20 11.54
N CYS A 79 0.05 -1.15 11.29
CA CYS A 79 1.05 -1.80 12.13
C CYS A 79 1.96 -0.76 12.79
N GLY A 80 2.55 -1.11 13.95
CA GLY A 80 3.47 -0.23 14.68
C GLY A 80 4.85 -0.04 14.03
N GLY A 81 5.13 -0.72 12.92
CA GLY A 81 6.48 -0.85 12.36
C GLY A 81 7.30 -1.92 13.13
N GLY A 82 8.25 -2.54 12.43
CA GLY A 82 9.15 -3.54 13.03
C GLY A 82 9.97 -2.93 14.18
N LYS A 83 10.18 -3.72 15.24
CA LYS A 83 11.22 -3.45 16.25
C LYS A 83 12.60 -3.56 15.62
#